data_AF-A0A388PMZ6-F1
#
_entry.id   AF-A0A388PMZ6-F1
#
_cell.length_a   1.000
_cell.length_b   1.000
_cell.length_c   1.000
_cell.angle_alpha   90.00
_cell.angle_beta   90.00
_cell.angle_gamma   90.00
#
_symmetry.space_group_name_H-M   'P 1'
#
loop_
_entity.id
_entity.type
_entity.pdbx_description
1 polymer ?
#
loop_
_entity_poly.entity_id
_entity_poly.type
_entity_poly.pdbx_seq_one_letter_code
_entity_poly.pdbx_strand_id
1 'polypeptide(L)'
;MATTRILLVDNGSLRPEATLALRRLSAEVAQLLGQPVHPVSVLHSHKIDPALLAGEPAIIFEQAVRQAKADGIAELIVLPLFIGPSLALTEYLPKVFAEAFPGAMKLTIRPTLFGEDGDGLRRILMENLHEAGWDPDLDTILLCDHGSPVPEVTACRDALARDLAAELNHGSKRVHPVIACSMERREGKEYAFNEPLLETALGQVKGNAIILMLFALPGRHAGPGGDVETIARTHAPESAQVRISPLLSNAKHGMLADLIARHSGLPPRPPTRDWRFWLDVGFTCLGFTAMGMMTVQAFEKGLLDGLTGKIAIAAGVALIAFLGYVAFASRRPDGR
;
A
#
# COMPACT_ATOMS: atom_id res chain seq x y z
N MET A 1 -0.28 -28.71 -4.27
CA MET A 1 0.20 -27.43 -4.84
C MET A 1 1.68 -27.34 -4.59
N ALA A 2 2.47 -26.82 -5.53
CA ALA A 2 3.89 -26.57 -5.30
C ALA A 2 4.04 -25.61 -4.11
N THR A 3 5.00 -25.86 -3.22
CA THR A 3 5.23 -25.06 -2.02
C THR A 3 5.78 -23.68 -2.41
N THR A 4 5.03 -22.62 -2.08
CA THR A 4 5.41 -21.24 -2.38
C THR A 4 5.80 -20.52 -1.10
N ARG A 5 6.82 -19.67 -1.18
CA ARG A 5 7.17 -18.73 -0.11
C ARG A 5 7.19 -17.30 -0.64
N ILE A 6 6.51 -16.41 0.08
CA ILE A 6 6.34 -15.01 -0.30
C ILE A 6 7.32 -14.15 0.51
N LEU A 7 8.08 -13.31 -0.18
CA LEU A 7 9.05 -12.40 0.41
C LEU A 7 8.62 -10.96 0.13
N LEU A 8 8.49 -10.12 1.15
CA LEU A 8 8.43 -8.67 0.97
C LEU A 8 9.86 -8.15 0.98
N VAL A 9 10.30 -7.58 -0.14
CA VAL A 9 11.71 -7.25 -0.37
C VAL A 9 11.93 -5.75 -0.46
N ASP A 10 12.75 -5.20 0.44
CA ASP A 10 13.23 -3.81 0.40
C ASP A 10 14.71 -3.74 0.00
N ASN A 11 15.24 -2.54 -0.25
CA ASN A 11 16.68 -2.35 -0.52
C ASN A 11 17.57 -2.84 0.64
N GLY A 12 17.11 -2.64 1.87
CA GLY A 12 17.88 -2.86 3.08
C GLY A 12 18.53 -1.60 3.62
N SER A 13 18.72 -1.58 4.93
CA SER A 13 19.26 -0.47 5.69
C SER A 13 20.05 -0.99 6.87
N LEU A 14 20.97 -0.17 7.40
CA LEU A 14 21.67 -0.43 8.66
C LEU A 14 20.94 0.16 9.87
N ARG A 15 19.81 0.84 9.66
CA ARG A 15 18.96 1.38 10.72
C ARG A 15 17.97 0.32 11.20
N PRO A 16 17.95 -0.05 12.49
CA PRO A 16 17.02 -1.04 13.03
C PRO A 16 15.55 -0.74 12.72
N GLU A 17 15.18 0.55 12.71
CA GLU A 17 13.82 1.03 12.47
C GLU A 17 13.29 0.60 11.10
N ALA A 18 14.15 0.51 10.09
CA ALA A 18 13.79 0.05 8.75
C ALA A 18 13.38 -1.42 8.77
N THR A 19 14.17 -2.28 9.41
CA THR A 19 13.87 -3.71 9.54
C THR A 19 12.61 -3.95 10.37
N LEU A 20 12.43 -3.20 11.46
CA LEU A 20 11.22 -3.29 12.28
C LEU A 20 9.98 -2.84 11.51
N ALA A 21 10.09 -1.77 10.70
CA ALA A 21 9.00 -1.33 9.83
C ALA A 21 8.68 -2.35 8.73
N LEU A 22 9.70 -2.94 8.11
CA LEU A 22 9.53 -4.02 7.13
C LEU A 22 8.81 -5.24 7.74
N ARG A 23 9.15 -5.63 8.98
CA ARG A 23 8.46 -6.72 9.69
C ARG A 23 6.99 -6.42 9.92
N ARG A 24 6.65 -5.21 10.37
CA ARG A 24 5.26 -4.78 10.56
C ARG A 24 4.49 -4.82 9.24
N LEU A 25 5.04 -4.22 8.19
CA LEU A 25 4.41 -4.19 6.87
C LEU A 25 4.22 -5.61 6.29
N SER A 26 5.21 -6.49 6.43
CA SER A 26 5.09 -7.90 6.06
C SER A 26 3.95 -8.60 6.80
N ALA A 27 3.78 -8.34 8.10
CA ALA A 27 2.69 -8.92 8.88
C ALA A 27 1.32 -8.42 8.42
N GLU A 28 1.19 -7.12 8.09
CA GLU A 28 -0.04 -6.54 7.54
C GLU A 28 -0.40 -7.15 6.18
N VAL A 29 0.57 -7.25 5.26
CA VAL A 29 0.36 -7.91 3.96
C VAL A 29 0.01 -9.39 4.13
N ALA A 30 0.66 -10.08 5.08
CA ALA A 30 0.34 -11.48 5.39
C ALA A 30 -1.10 -11.67 5.87
N GLN A 31 -1.62 -10.73 6.66
CA GLN A 31 -3.02 -10.75 7.11
C GLN A 31 -3.99 -10.59 5.93
N LEU A 32 -3.70 -9.69 5.00
CA LEU A 32 -4.51 -9.44 3.80
C LEU A 32 -4.50 -10.63 2.84
N LEU A 33 -3.36 -11.30 2.67
CA LEU A 33 -3.22 -12.47 1.79
C LEU A 33 -3.63 -13.79 2.45
N GLY A 34 -3.71 -13.83 3.79
CA GLY A 34 -3.95 -15.06 4.52
C GLY A 34 -2.81 -16.08 4.40
N GLN A 35 -1.61 -15.63 4.05
CA GLN A 35 -0.41 -16.45 3.85
C GLN A 35 0.80 -15.75 4.49
N PRO A 36 1.79 -16.50 5.01
CA PRO A 36 3.02 -15.89 5.54
C PRO A 36 3.77 -15.08 4.48
N VAL A 37 4.13 -13.85 4.83
CA VAL A 37 4.99 -12.97 4.03
C VAL A 37 6.24 -12.69 4.85
N HIS A 38 7.40 -13.05 4.31
CA HIS A 38 8.67 -12.93 5.03
C HIS A 38 9.36 -11.59 4.71
N PRO A 39 9.72 -10.79 5.72
CA PRO A 39 10.49 -9.56 5.52
C PRO A 39 11.94 -9.92 5.16
N VAL A 40 12.39 -9.47 3.99
CA VAL A 40 13.74 -9.74 3.48
C VAL A 40 14.32 -8.47 2.89
N SER A 41 15.59 -8.18 3.14
CA SER A 41 16.28 -7.09 2.44
C SER A 41 17.12 -7.61 1.30
N VAL A 42 17.35 -6.78 0.29
CA VAL A 42 18.35 -7.09 -0.74
C VAL A 42 19.73 -7.25 -0.09
N LEU A 43 20.15 -6.25 0.72
CA LEU A 43 21.49 -6.22 1.32
C LEU A 43 21.49 -5.54 2.72
N HIS A 44 22.69 -5.50 3.32
CA HIS A 44 23.06 -4.70 4.52
C HIS A 44 22.42 -5.06 5.86
N SER A 45 21.12 -5.34 5.92
CA SER A 45 20.36 -5.44 7.17
C SER A 45 20.85 -6.54 8.11
N HIS A 46 21.40 -7.64 7.59
CA HIS A 46 22.03 -8.72 8.38
C HIS A 46 23.21 -8.27 9.26
N LYS A 47 23.74 -7.05 9.06
CA LYS A 47 24.82 -6.48 9.88
C LYS A 47 24.30 -5.78 11.13
N ILE A 48 22.99 -5.60 11.27
CA ILE A 48 22.37 -5.01 12.45
C ILE A 48 22.46 -6.03 13.60
N ASP A 49 22.85 -5.57 14.78
CA ASP A 49 22.83 -6.38 15.99
C ASP A 49 21.41 -6.90 16.27
N PRO A 50 21.18 -8.23 16.37
CA PRO A 50 19.88 -8.80 16.69
C PRO A 50 19.26 -8.25 17.98
N ALA A 51 20.06 -7.79 18.96
CA ALA A 51 19.55 -7.16 20.17
C ALA A 51 18.72 -5.89 19.87
N LEU A 52 19.03 -5.17 18.80
CA LEU A 52 18.28 -4.01 18.32
C LEU A 52 17.03 -4.41 17.51
N LEU A 53 16.87 -5.70 17.22
CA LEU A 53 15.80 -6.28 16.41
C LEU A 53 14.97 -7.29 17.22
N ALA A 54 14.82 -7.03 18.52
CA ALA A 54 14.07 -7.90 19.46
C ALA A 54 14.59 -9.35 19.50
N GLY A 55 15.89 -9.54 19.29
CA GLY A 55 16.56 -10.85 19.33
C GLY A 55 16.53 -11.63 18.01
N GLU A 56 15.73 -11.21 17.03
CA GLU A 56 15.67 -11.85 15.72
C GLU A 56 16.57 -11.13 14.72
N PRO A 57 17.51 -11.80 14.04
CA PRO A 57 18.33 -11.16 13.01
C PRO A 57 17.50 -10.74 11.79
N ALA A 58 17.96 -9.72 11.08
CA ALA A 58 17.43 -9.40 9.75
C ALA A 58 17.95 -10.42 8.73
N ILE A 59 17.10 -10.76 7.75
CA ILE A 59 17.43 -11.73 6.70
C ILE A 59 17.65 -10.99 5.38
N ILE A 60 18.76 -11.30 4.71
CA ILE A 60 19.00 -10.85 3.34
C ILE A 60 18.58 -11.89 2.30
N PHE A 61 18.37 -11.45 1.07
CA PHE A 61 17.82 -12.26 -0.01
C PHE A 61 18.60 -13.56 -0.26
N GLU A 62 19.93 -13.50 -0.29
CA GLU A 62 20.76 -14.71 -0.46
C GLU A 62 20.48 -15.77 0.61
N GLN A 63 20.38 -15.37 1.87
CA GLN A 63 20.06 -16.27 2.99
C GLN A 63 18.65 -16.84 2.85
N ALA A 64 17.68 -16.01 2.43
CA ALA A 64 16.31 -16.46 2.18
C ALA A 64 16.24 -17.51 1.05
N VAL A 65 17.02 -17.35 -0.03
CA VAL A 65 17.08 -18.33 -1.12
C VAL A 65 17.67 -19.66 -0.65
N ARG A 66 18.80 -19.61 0.08
CA ARG A 66 19.45 -20.82 0.64
C ARG A 66 18.51 -21.57 1.59
N GLN A 67 17.79 -20.84 2.46
CA GLN A 67 16.84 -21.43 3.39
C GLN A 67 15.63 -22.03 2.65
N ALA A 68 15.07 -21.31 1.66
CA ALA A 68 13.96 -21.81 0.86
C ALA A 68 14.31 -23.11 0.13
N LYS A 69 15.53 -23.21 -0.40
CA LYS A 69 16.03 -24.46 -0.99
C LYS A 69 16.10 -25.59 0.04
N ALA A 70 16.66 -25.33 1.22
CA ALA A 70 16.75 -26.33 2.29
C ALA A 70 15.37 -26.81 2.75
N ASP A 71 14.38 -25.93 2.73
CA ASP A 71 12.99 -26.23 3.11
C ASP A 71 12.19 -26.90 1.98
N GLY A 72 12.79 -27.14 0.81
CA GLY A 72 12.10 -27.75 -0.34
C GLY A 72 11.02 -26.86 -0.96
N ILE A 73 11.20 -25.54 -0.92
CA ILE A 73 10.31 -24.58 -1.58
C ILE A 73 10.47 -24.69 -3.10
N ALA A 74 9.33 -24.74 -3.81
CA ALA A 74 9.30 -24.84 -5.26
C ALA A 74 9.29 -23.47 -5.96
N GLU A 75 8.73 -22.44 -5.31
CA GLU A 75 8.68 -21.08 -5.86
C GLU A 75 8.87 -20.01 -4.79
N LEU A 76 9.76 -19.05 -5.06
CA LEU A 76 9.86 -17.78 -4.35
C LEU A 76 9.09 -16.70 -5.09
N ILE A 77 8.14 -16.08 -4.42
CA ILE A 77 7.43 -14.90 -4.90
C ILE A 77 7.98 -13.68 -4.17
N VAL A 78 8.57 -12.75 -4.92
CA VAL A 78 9.05 -11.46 -4.41
C VAL A 78 7.97 -10.42 -4.63
N LEU A 79 7.54 -9.79 -3.54
CA LEU A 79 6.76 -8.56 -3.51
C LEU A 79 7.74 -7.40 -3.32
N PRO A 80 8.05 -6.62 -4.36
CA PRO A 80 9.05 -5.57 -4.26
C PRO A 80 8.50 -4.32 -3.56
N LEU A 81 9.15 -3.91 -2.48
CA LEU A 81 8.97 -2.61 -1.85
C LEU A 81 9.84 -1.53 -2.53
N PHE A 82 9.60 -1.35 -3.82
CA PHE A 82 10.35 -0.46 -4.71
C PHE A 82 9.38 0.41 -5.50
N ILE A 83 9.74 1.67 -5.74
CA ILE A 83 8.89 2.57 -6.54
C ILE A 83 8.82 2.07 -7.98
N GLY A 84 9.97 1.91 -8.64
CA GLY A 84 10.09 1.45 -10.01
C GLY A 84 11.12 0.32 -10.20
N PRO A 85 11.36 -0.11 -11.45
CA PRO A 85 12.17 -1.27 -11.79
C PRO A 85 13.69 -1.00 -11.66
N SER A 86 14.18 -0.86 -10.42
CA SER A 86 15.60 -0.62 -10.15
C SER A 86 16.50 -1.83 -10.50
N LEU A 87 17.81 -1.60 -10.62
CA LEU A 87 18.81 -2.67 -10.84
C LEU A 87 18.78 -3.75 -9.76
N ALA A 88 18.32 -3.41 -8.56
CA ALA A 88 18.12 -4.40 -7.50
C ALA A 88 17.17 -5.52 -7.98
N LEU A 89 16.09 -5.16 -8.66
CA LEU A 89 15.06 -6.08 -9.13
C LEU A 89 15.41 -6.71 -10.49
N THR A 90 15.92 -5.91 -11.43
CA THR A 90 16.11 -6.33 -12.82
C THR A 90 17.40 -7.12 -13.03
N GLU A 91 18.42 -6.90 -12.20
CA GLU A 91 19.73 -7.53 -12.36
C GLU A 91 20.17 -8.28 -11.10
N TYR A 92 20.19 -7.61 -9.96
CA TYR A 92 20.84 -8.12 -8.76
C TYR A 92 20.11 -9.31 -8.13
N LEU A 93 18.80 -9.20 -7.88
CA LEU A 93 18.02 -10.31 -7.32
C LEU A 93 18.06 -11.57 -8.22
N PRO A 94 17.84 -11.49 -9.55
CA PRO A 94 18.01 -12.64 -10.44
C PRO A 94 19.41 -13.26 -10.37
N LYS A 95 20.47 -12.43 -10.34
CA LYS A 95 21.85 -12.89 -10.22
C LYS A 95 22.08 -13.64 -8.90
N VAL A 96 21.72 -13.04 -7.77
CA VAL A 96 21.87 -13.66 -6.44
C VAL A 96 21.06 -14.96 -6.34
N PHE A 97 19.85 -14.98 -6.91
CA PHE A 97 19.04 -16.19 -6.95
C PHE A 97 19.75 -17.33 -7.69
N ALA A 98 20.35 -17.05 -8.85
CA ALA A 98 21.11 -18.03 -9.63
C ALA A 98 22.38 -18.50 -8.90
N GLU A 99 23.14 -17.58 -8.32
CA GLU A 99 24.38 -17.86 -7.59
C GLU A 99 24.16 -18.65 -6.29
N ALA A 100 22.96 -18.57 -5.70
CA ALA A 100 22.56 -19.38 -4.55
C ALA A 100 22.20 -20.84 -4.92
N PHE A 101 22.39 -21.24 -6.18
CA PHE A 101 22.15 -22.59 -6.73
C PHE A 101 20.75 -23.13 -6.39
N PRO A 102 19.67 -22.51 -6.88
CA PRO A 102 18.30 -22.77 -6.41
C PRO A 102 17.74 -24.13 -6.86
N GLY A 103 18.46 -24.87 -7.71
CA GLY A 103 17.98 -26.12 -8.28
C GLY A 103 16.81 -25.88 -9.23
N ALA A 104 15.71 -26.60 -9.04
CA ALA A 104 14.47 -26.43 -9.82
C ALA A 104 13.54 -25.34 -9.27
N MET A 105 13.91 -24.66 -8.17
CA MET A 105 13.08 -23.61 -7.58
C MET A 105 12.94 -22.43 -8.55
N LYS A 106 11.72 -21.90 -8.67
CA LYS A 106 11.40 -20.74 -9.51
C LYS A 106 11.49 -19.44 -8.71
N LEU A 107 11.93 -18.36 -9.36
CA LEU A 107 11.79 -16.99 -8.86
C LEU A 107 10.72 -16.24 -9.67
N THR A 108 9.77 -15.64 -8.97
CA THR A 108 8.76 -14.75 -9.56
C THR A 108 8.82 -13.39 -8.85
N ILE A 109 9.17 -12.34 -9.57
CA ILE A 109 9.14 -10.96 -9.07
C ILE A 109 7.83 -10.32 -9.52
N ARG A 110 7.02 -9.82 -8.57
CA ARG A 110 5.75 -9.13 -8.83
C ARG A 110 5.97 -7.66 -9.21
N PRO A 111 4.95 -6.96 -9.73
CA PRO A 111 5.04 -5.54 -10.04
C PRO A 111 5.53 -4.69 -8.85
N THR A 112 6.27 -3.63 -9.18
CA THR A 112 6.71 -2.59 -8.24
C THR A 112 5.54 -1.79 -7.69
N LEU A 113 5.76 -0.94 -6.69
CA LEU A 113 4.71 -0.12 -6.09
C LEU A 113 4.04 0.80 -7.12
N PHE A 114 4.78 1.28 -8.12
CA PHE A 114 4.20 2.04 -9.22
C PHE A 114 3.16 1.22 -10.00
N GLY A 115 3.33 -0.10 -10.12
CA GLY A 115 2.39 -0.94 -10.86
C GLY A 115 2.35 -0.56 -12.35
N GLU A 116 1.15 -0.51 -12.92
CA GLU A 116 0.95 -0.14 -14.34
C GLU A 116 0.98 1.38 -14.56
N ASP A 117 0.39 2.15 -13.64
CA ASP A 117 0.07 3.58 -13.84
C ASP A 117 0.41 4.48 -12.64
N GLY A 118 0.82 3.93 -11.49
CA GLY A 118 1.10 4.68 -10.28
C GLY A 118 -0.13 5.07 -9.46
N ASP A 119 -1.35 4.71 -9.86
CA ASP A 119 -2.59 5.17 -9.22
C ASP A 119 -2.66 4.81 -7.73
N GLY A 120 -2.21 3.61 -7.38
CA GLY A 120 -2.15 3.16 -6.00
C GLY A 120 -1.23 4.01 -5.12
N LEU A 121 -0.06 4.40 -5.64
CA LEU A 121 0.86 5.30 -4.94
C LEU A 121 0.31 6.72 -4.88
N ARG A 122 -0.29 7.22 -5.97
CA ARG A 122 -0.86 8.57 -6.02
C ARG A 122 -1.90 8.78 -4.91
N ARG A 123 -2.74 7.78 -4.64
CA ARG A 123 -3.70 7.82 -3.51
C ARG A 123 -3.02 7.93 -2.15
N ILE A 124 -1.94 7.16 -1.91
CA ILE A 124 -1.17 7.24 -0.65
C ILE A 124 -0.54 8.63 -0.51
N LEU A 125 0.02 9.15 -1.60
CA LEU A 125 0.64 10.48 -1.63
C LEU A 125 -0.39 11.58 -1.36
N MET A 126 -1.61 11.47 -1.89
CA MET A 126 -2.69 12.43 -1.61
C MET A 126 -3.07 12.45 -0.13
N GLU A 127 -3.27 11.28 0.49
CA GLU A 127 -3.56 11.19 1.92
C GLU A 127 -2.42 11.77 2.77
N ASN A 128 -1.17 11.42 2.44
CA ASN A 128 0.00 11.97 3.13
C ASN A 128 0.14 13.48 2.95
N LEU A 129 -0.24 14.02 1.79
CA LEU A 129 -0.26 15.45 1.51
C LEU A 129 -1.29 16.17 2.39
N HIS A 130 -2.51 15.64 2.48
CA HIS A 130 -3.55 16.20 3.35
C HIS A 130 -3.18 16.10 4.83
N GLU A 131 -2.62 14.96 5.27
CA GLU A 131 -2.16 14.79 6.65
C GLU A 131 -1.03 15.77 7.01
N ALA A 132 -0.17 16.10 6.05
CA ALA A 132 0.88 17.09 6.22
C ALA A 132 0.36 18.53 6.36
N GLY A 133 -0.95 18.76 6.25
CA GLY A 133 -1.56 20.08 6.34
C GLY A 133 -1.32 20.93 5.10
N TRP A 134 -1.47 20.32 3.93
CA TRP A 134 -1.38 21.03 2.65
C TRP A 134 -2.39 22.16 2.54
N ASP A 135 -1.87 23.35 2.27
CA ASP A 135 -2.63 24.55 1.95
C ASP A 135 -2.52 24.83 0.43
N PRO A 136 -3.61 24.65 -0.33
CA PRO A 136 -3.61 24.86 -1.78
C PRO A 136 -3.32 26.31 -2.20
N ASP A 137 -3.50 27.29 -1.30
CA ASP A 137 -3.28 28.71 -1.56
C ASP A 137 -1.84 29.15 -1.26
N LEU A 138 -1.15 28.45 -0.36
CA LEU A 138 0.18 28.87 0.11
C LEU A 138 1.32 27.95 -0.32
N ASP A 139 1.05 26.67 -0.55
CA ASP A 139 2.11 25.67 -0.62
C ASP A 139 2.51 25.29 -2.05
N THR A 140 3.83 25.16 -2.24
CA THR A 140 4.42 24.42 -3.36
C THR A 140 4.69 22.98 -2.94
N ILE A 141 4.33 22.00 -3.78
CA ILE A 141 4.55 20.59 -3.48
C ILE A 141 5.86 20.14 -4.15
N LEU A 142 6.77 19.58 -3.36
CA LEU A 142 8.01 18.95 -3.82
C LEU A 142 7.88 17.44 -3.63
N LEU A 143 7.57 16.69 -4.71
CA LEU A 143 7.54 15.23 -4.66
C LEU A 143 8.98 14.71 -4.69
N CYS A 144 9.49 14.30 -3.53
CA CYS A 144 10.89 13.95 -3.34
C CYS A 144 11.07 12.44 -3.22
N ASP A 145 11.86 11.88 -4.13
CA ASP A 145 12.37 10.51 -4.03
C ASP A 145 13.85 10.51 -3.58
N HIS A 146 14.44 9.33 -3.41
CA HIS A 146 15.86 9.23 -3.09
C HIS A 146 16.75 9.70 -4.26
N GLY A 147 16.32 9.43 -5.49
CA GLY A 147 17.13 9.46 -6.69
C GLY A 147 17.66 8.06 -7.05
N SER A 148 17.85 7.84 -8.34
CA SER A 148 18.14 6.53 -8.92
C SER A 148 19.20 6.62 -10.02
N PRO A 149 20.09 5.62 -10.15
CA PRO A 149 20.94 5.50 -11.33
C PRO A 149 20.18 4.96 -12.56
N VAL A 150 18.90 4.61 -12.41
CA VAL A 150 18.03 4.03 -13.45
C VAL A 150 16.99 5.06 -13.88
N PRO A 151 17.01 5.51 -15.16
CA PRO A 151 16.04 6.48 -15.68
C PRO A 151 14.59 6.08 -15.47
N GLU A 152 14.26 4.80 -15.62
CA GLU A 152 12.90 4.26 -15.52
C GLU A 152 12.29 4.46 -14.13
N VAL A 153 13.11 4.40 -13.07
CA VAL A 153 12.65 4.69 -11.70
C VAL A 153 12.31 6.17 -11.55
N THR A 154 13.08 7.04 -12.19
CA THR A 154 12.84 8.49 -12.15
C THR A 154 11.61 8.86 -12.97
N ALA A 155 11.41 8.19 -14.11
CA ALA A 155 10.19 8.32 -14.90
C ALA A 155 8.92 7.98 -14.10
N CYS A 156 8.98 6.99 -13.18
CA CYS A 156 7.87 6.72 -12.25
C CYS A 156 7.57 7.93 -11.34
N ARG A 157 8.59 8.57 -10.76
CA ARG A 157 8.42 9.78 -9.93
C ARG A 157 7.81 10.92 -10.75
N ASP A 158 8.33 11.16 -11.95
CA ASP A 158 7.88 12.27 -12.80
C ASP A 158 6.44 12.05 -13.28
N ALA A 159 6.06 10.81 -13.58
CA ALA A 159 4.68 10.45 -13.87
C ALA A 159 3.77 10.71 -12.66
N LEU A 160 4.15 10.25 -11.46
CA LEU A 160 3.39 10.52 -10.23
C LEU A 160 3.22 12.03 -9.98
N ALA A 161 4.28 12.82 -10.14
CA ALA A 161 4.21 14.28 -9.96
C ALA A 161 3.25 14.93 -10.96
N ARG A 162 3.37 14.57 -12.25
CA ARG A 162 2.49 15.08 -13.31
C ARG A 162 1.03 14.71 -13.04
N ASP A 163 0.76 13.47 -12.70
CA ASP A 163 -0.60 12.97 -12.56
C ASP A 163 -1.23 13.48 -11.25
N LEU A 164 -0.43 13.62 -10.18
CA LEU A 164 -0.85 14.31 -8.96
C LEU A 164 -1.17 15.79 -9.24
N ALA A 165 -0.34 16.49 -9.99
CA ALA A 165 -0.64 17.87 -10.39
C ALA A 165 -1.93 17.94 -11.22
N ALA A 166 -2.16 17.01 -12.15
CA ALA A 166 -3.39 16.98 -12.93
C ALA A 166 -4.63 16.77 -12.05
N GLU A 167 -4.55 15.88 -11.06
CA GLU A 167 -5.62 15.62 -10.08
C GLU A 167 -5.91 16.85 -9.22
N LEU A 168 -4.87 17.48 -8.65
CA LEU A 168 -5.00 18.68 -7.81
C LEU A 168 -5.55 19.90 -8.57
N ASN A 169 -5.24 20.00 -9.87
CA ASN A 169 -5.71 21.09 -10.72
C ASN A 169 -7.10 20.84 -11.32
N HIS A 170 -7.66 19.63 -11.18
CA HIS A 170 -8.96 19.32 -11.74
C HIS A 170 -10.06 20.14 -11.07
N GLY A 171 -10.67 21.06 -11.84
CA GLY A 171 -11.71 21.96 -11.33
C GLY A 171 -11.17 23.11 -10.45
N SER A 172 -9.86 23.24 -10.28
CA SER A 172 -9.25 24.36 -9.56
C SER A 172 -9.16 25.60 -10.45
N LYS A 173 -9.36 26.78 -9.85
CA LYS A 173 -9.13 28.09 -10.52
C LYS A 173 -7.66 28.52 -10.47
N ARG A 174 -6.82 27.78 -9.75
CA ARG A 174 -5.39 28.06 -9.56
C ARG A 174 -4.58 26.84 -9.99
N VAL A 175 -3.33 27.09 -10.40
CA VAL A 175 -2.36 26.03 -10.68
C VAL A 175 -1.64 25.66 -9.38
N HIS A 176 -1.70 24.39 -9.01
CA HIS A 176 -0.96 23.75 -7.93
C HIS A 176 0.27 23.04 -8.53
N PRO A 177 1.47 23.64 -8.43
CA PRO A 177 2.68 23.03 -8.96
C PRO A 177 3.10 21.85 -8.07
N VAL A 178 3.34 20.70 -8.69
CA VAL A 178 4.03 19.55 -8.10
C VAL A 178 5.38 19.43 -8.80
N ILE A 179 6.46 19.70 -8.07
CA ILE A 179 7.82 19.64 -8.58
C ILE A 179 8.40 18.28 -8.20
N ALA A 180 8.69 17.45 -9.19
CA ALA A 180 9.44 16.22 -8.99
C ALA A 180 10.91 16.57 -8.70
N CYS A 181 11.50 15.97 -7.67
CA CYS A 181 12.90 16.18 -7.33
C CYS A 181 13.51 14.93 -6.68
N SER A 182 14.82 14.80 -6.78
CA SER A 182 15.57 13.75 -6.06
C SER A 182 16.33 14.32 -4.88
N MET A 183 16.44 13.55 -3.81
CA MET A 183 17.29 13.92 -2.69
C MET A 183 18.77 13.97 -3.10
N GLU A 184 19.24 12.95 -3.84
CA GLU A 184 20.61 12.88 -4.33
C GLU A 184 20.69 12.23 -5.72
N ARG A 185 21.88 12.26 -6.32
CA ARG A 185 22.19 11.50 -7.53
C ARG A 185 23.68 11.21 -7.62
N ARG A 186 24.03 10.29 -8.52
CA ARG A 186 25.43 10.08 -8.91
C ARG A 186 25.95 11.28 -9.72
N GLU A 187 27.25 11.53 -9.63
CA GLU A 187 27.95 12.53 -10.44
C GLU A 187 27.91 12.16 -11.93
N GLY A 188 27.91 13.19 -12.79
CA GLY A 188 27.83 13.01 -14.24
C GLY A 188 26.55 13.58 -14.86
N LYS A 189 26.59 13.86 -16.16
CA LYS A 189 25.42 14.39 -16.92
C LYS A 189 24.44 13.29 -17.28
N GLU A 190 24.90 12.05 -17.37
CA GLU A 190 24.10 10.87 -17.61
C GLU A 190 23.05 10.63 -16.51
N TYR A 191 23.27 11.15 -15.30
CA TYR A 191 22.32 11.06 -14.19
C TYR A 191 21.47 12.32 -13.98
N ALA A 192 21.56 13.30 -14.90
CA ALA A 192 20.84 14.57 -14.81
C ALA A 192 19.31 14.41 -14.91
N PHE A 193 18.80 13.23 -15.30
CA PHE A 193 17.36 12.93 -15.24
C PHE A 193 16.80 12.97 -13.81
N ASN A 194 17.63 12.85 -12.77
CA ASN A 194 17.22 13.02 -11.37
C ASN A 194 16.94 14.49 -10.99
N GLU A 195 17.41 15.45 -11.80
CA GLU A 195 17.28 16.88 -11.50
C GLU A 195 15.83 17.37 -11.59
N PRO A 196 15.46 18.43 -10.84
CA PRO A 196 16.30 19.13 -9.86
C PRO A 196 16.54 18.30 -8.60
N LEU A 197 17.71 18.48 -7.97
CA LEU A 197 17.90 18.02 -6.60
C LEU A 197 16.99 18.80 -5.62
N LEU A 198 16.63 18.15 -4.51
CA LEU A 198 15.77 18.72 -3.48
C LEU A 198 16.31 20.05 -2.95
N GLU A 199 17.63 20.17 -2.75
CA GLU A 199 18.29 21.42 -2.35
C GLU A 199 18.02 22.57 -3.35
N THR A 200 18.08 22.27 -4.64
CA THR A 200 17.89 23.26 -5.72
C THR A 200 16.42 23.62 -5.85
N ALA A 201 15.53 22.63 -5.75
CA ALA A 201 14.09 22.84 -5.77
C ALA A 201 13.62 23.69 -4.58
N LEU A 202 14.14 23.41 -3.37
CA LEU A 202 13.85 24.19 -2.17
C LEU A 202 14.33 25.64 -2.30
N GLY A 203 15.54 25.88 -2.79
CA GLY A 203 16.06 27.24 -2.95
C GLY A 203 15.24 28.13 -3.91
N GLN A 204 14.36 27.52 -4.72
CA GLN A 204 13.53 28.22 -5.71
C GLN A 204 12.07 28.41 -5.26
N VAL A 205 11.67 27.89 -4.09
CA VAL A 205 10.29 28.08 -3.60
C VAL A 205 10.08 29.56 -3.21
N LYS A 206 8.93 30.11 -3.62
CA LYS A 206 8.59 31.53 -3.38
C LYS A 206 7.73 31.75 -2.14
N GLY A 207 7.39 30.68 -1.44
CA GLY A 207 6.48 30.67 -0.29
C GLY A 207 6.64 29.37 0.47
N ASN A 208 5.57 28.94 1.14
CA ASN A 208 5.59 27.68 1.89
C ASN A 208 5.76 26.48 0.95
N ALA A 209 6.31 25.39 1.50
CA ALA A 209 6.53 24.17 0.75
C ALA A 209 6.17 22.93 1.55
N ILE A 210 5.68 21.92 0.85
CA ILE A 210 5.55 20.57 1.38
C ILE A 210 6.49 19.64 0.63
N ILE A 211 7.41 19.02 1.34
CA ILE A 211 8.19 17.90 0.84
C ILE A 211 7.33 16.65 1.00
N LEU A 212 6.79 16.18 -0.12
CA LEU A 212 5.98 14.97 -0.20
C LEU A 212 6.90 13.77 -0.42
N MET A 213 6.98 12.91 0.59
CA MET A 213 7.96 11.83 0.70
C MET A 213 7.58 10.62 -0.15
N LEU A 214 8.29 10.39 -1.26
CA LEU A 214 8.23 9.15 -2.04
C LEU A 214 9.21 8.10 -1.48
N PHE A 215 9.11 7.85 -0.17
CA PHE A 215 9.97 6.93 0.58
C PHE A 215 9.12 5.88 1.29
N ALA A 216 9.44 4.60 1.09
CA ALA A 216 8.63 3.50 1.63
C ALA A 216 8.77 3.35 3.15
N LEU A 217 9.99 3.21 3.64
CA LEU A 217 10.32 2.90 5.04
C LEU A 217 11.24 3.95 5.64
N PRO A 218 11.29 4.09 6.98
CA PRO A 218 12.27 4.94 7.63
C PRO A 218 13.69 4.42 7.39
N GLY A 219 14.66 5.32 7.39
CA GLY A 219 16.07 5.00 7.18
C GLY A 219 16.98 6.17 7.50
N ARG A 220 18.23 6.13 7.02
CA ARG A 220 19.16 7.26 7.18
C ARG A 220 18.62 8.54 6.52
N HIS A 221 17.98 8.38 5.37
CA HIS A 221 17.55 9.48 4.53
C HIS A 221 16.16 10.01 4.90
N ALA A 222 15.26 9.11 5.32
CA ALA A 222 13.85 9.39 5.49
C ALA A 222 13.36 9.05 6.91
N GLY A 223 12.57 9.96 7.50
CA GLY A 223 12.09 9.87 8.88
C GLY A 223 12.73 10.93 9.80
N PRO A 224 12.35 10.96 11.09
CA PRO A 224 12.82 11.95 12.05
C PRO A 224 14.35 12.03 12.11
N GLY A 225 14.91 13.22 11.89
CA GLY A 225 16.36 13.46 11.87
C GLY A 225 17.10 12.95 10.63
N GLY A 226 16.38 12.58 9.56
CA GLY A 226 16.97 12.11 8.31
C GLY A 226 17.62 13.20 7.45
N ASP A 227 18.27 12.78 6.38
CA ASP A 227 18.95 13.69 5.43
C ASP A 227 17.97 14.70 4.78
N VAL A 228 16.73 14.30 4.49
CA VAL A 228 15.71 15.21 3.92
C VAL A 228 15.39 16.38 4.87
N GLU A 229 15.26 16.13 6.18
CA GLU A 229 15.05 17.21 7.15
C GLU A 229 16.26 18.15 7.21
N THR A 230 17.46 17.60 7.07
CA THR A 230 18.70 18.38 7.08
C THR A 230 18.79 19.26 5.84
N ILE A 231 18.45 18.73 4.66
CA ILE A 231 18.38 19.50 3.41
C ILE A 231 17.31 20.60 3.54
N ALA A 232 16.13 20.26 4.05
CA ALA A 232 15.05 21.22 4.29
C ALA A 232 15.49 22.40 5.17
N ARG A 233 16.12 22.12 6.33
CA ARG A 233 16.63 23.17 7.23
C ARG A 233 17.74 24.03 6.62
N THR A 234 18.55 23.46 5.73
CA THR A 234 19.75 24.13 5.21
C THR A 234 19.45 24.98 3.97
N HIS A 235 18.51 24.54 3.12
CA HIS A 235 18.30 25.12 1.78
C HIS A 235 16.94 25.83 1.60
N ALA A 236 16.01 25.68 2.56
CA ALA A 236 14.76 26.42 2.50
C ALA A 236 15.00 27.93 2.73
N PRO A 237 14.32 28.81 1.99
CA PRO A 237 14.34 30.25 2.28
C PRO A 237 13.85 30.53 3.71
N GLU A 238 14.48 31.49 4.40
CA GLU A 238 14.09 31.85 5.79
C GLU A 238 12.61 32.27 5.92
N SER A 239 12.03 32.80 4.85
CA SER A 239 10.62 33.22 4.78
C SER A 239 9.64 32.08 4.52
N ALA A 240 10.11 30.87 4.20
CA ALA A 240 9.28 29.73 3.83
C ALA A 240 9.06 28.79 5.01
N GLN A 241 7.79 28.47 5.31
CA GLN A 241 7.49 27.33 6.16
C GLN A 241 7.59 26.04 5.33
N VAL A 242 8.47 25.13 5.74
CA VAL A 242 8.58 23.80 5.12
C VAL A 242 7.97 22.73 6.01
N ARG A 243 7.03 21.97 5.44
CA ARG A 243 6.45 20.78 6.07
C ARG A 243 6.91 19.54 5.32
N ILE A 244 7.01 18.41 6.02
CA ILE A 244 7.43 17.12 5.45
C ILE A 244 6.30 16.14 5.69
N SER A 245 5.86 15.45 4.64
CA SER A 245 4.78 14.48 4.76
C SER A 245 5.24 13.21 5.48
N PRO A 246 4.29 12.39 5.98
CA PRO A 246 4.58 11.02 6.35
C PRO A 246 5.18 10.21 5.18
N LEU A 247 5.82 9.08 5.52
CA LEU A 247 6.32 8.09 4.56
C LEU A 247 5.17 7.27 3.95
N LEU A 248 5.41 6.51 2.90
CA LEU A 248 4.37 5.66 2.30
C LEU A 248 3.86 4.58 3.28
N SER A 249 4.71 4.11 4.19
CA SER A 249 4.34 3.16 5.27
C SER A 249 3.60 3.81 6.44
N ASN A 250 2.94 4.94 6.23
CA ASN A 250 2.15 5.61 7.26
C ASN A 250 1.08 4.66 7.82
N ALA A 251 1.25 4.33 9.10
CA ALA A 251 0.41 3.35 9.81
C ALA A 251 -1.02 3.84 10.06
N LYS A 252 -1.31 5.15 9.88
CA LYS A 252 -2.66 5.69 10.11
C LYS A 252 -3.70 5.17 9.12
N HIS A 253 -3.30 4.88 7.88
CA HIS A 253 -4.23 4.47 6.83
C HIS A 253 -3.98 3.06 6.27
N GLY A 254 -2.81 2.43 6.49
CA GLY A 254 -2.54 1.04 6.07
C GLY A 254 -2.49 0.77 4.55
N MET A 255 -2.79 1.79 3.72
CA MET A 255 -2.92 1.69 2.26
C MET A 255 -1.74 1.07 1.52
N LEU A 256 -0.51 1.16 2.05
CA LEU A 256 0.65 0.53 1.44
C LEU A 256 0.57 -1.00 1.48
N ALA A 257 0.10 -1.58 2.59
CA ALA A 257 -0.09 -3.02 2.70
C ALA A 257 -1.14 -3.50 1.69
N ASP A 258 -2.25 -2.76 1.55
CA ASP A 258 -3.30 -3.04 0.57
C ASP A 258 -2.79 -2.95 -0.86
N LEU A 259 -1.96 -1.94 -1.17
CA LEU A 259 -1.33 -1.79 -2.48
C LEU A 259 -0.46 -2.99 -2.82
N ILE A 260 0.41 -3.39 -1.90
CA ILE A 260 1.30 -4.55 -2.07
C ILE A 260 0.48 -5.84 -2.23
N ALA A 261 -0.59 -6.02 -1.44
CA ALA A 261 -1.47 -7.17 -1.55
C ALA A 261 -2.16 -7.24 -2.92
N ARG A 262 -2.64 -6.12 -3.46
CA ARG A 262 -3.21 -6.06 -4.82
C ARG A 262 -2.17 -6.40 -5.89
N HIS A 263 -0.98 -5.78 -5.81
CA HIS A 263 0.11 -6.02 -6.76
C HIS A 263 0.68 -7.43 -6.69
N SER A 264 0.46 -8.15 -5.59
CA SER A 264 0.88 -9.54 -5.47
C SER A 264 0.23 -10.46 -6.52
N GLY A 265 -0.97 -10.12 -6.99
CA GLY A 265 -1.79 -10.98 -7.86
C GLY A 265 -2.15 -12.33 -7.22
N LEU A 266 -1.99 -12.46 -5.89
CA LEU A 266 -2.37 -13.62 -5.11
C LEU A 266 -3.80 -13.47 -4.60
N PRO A 267 -4.55 -14.58 -4.44
CA PRO A 267 -5.91 -14.50 -3.92
C PRO A 267 -5.90 -13.88 -2.52
N PRO A 268 -6.77 -12.90 -2.24
CA PRO A 268 -6.87 -12.32 -0.91
C PRO A 268 -7.35 -13.39 0.07
N ARG A 269 -7.15 -13.12 1.36
CA ARG A 269 -7.74 -13.93 2.43
C ARG A 269 -9.26 -13.99 2.20
N PRO A 270 -9.85 -15.19 2.07
CA PRO A 270 -11.31 -15.28 1.99
C PRO A 270 -11.91 -14.67 3.27
N PRO A 271 -13.01 -13.91 3.18
CA PRO A 271 -13.63 -13.31 4.35
C PRO A 271 -13.89 -14.43 5.37
N THR A 272 -13.44 -14.22 6.60
CA THR A 272 -13.82 -15.12 7.69
C THR A 272 -15.33 -15.14 7.72
N ARG A 273 -15.94 -16.33 7.61
CA ARG A 273 -17.39 -16.49 7.86
C ARG A 273 -17.67 -15.99 9.27
N ASP A 274 -18.03 -14.72 9.40
CA ASP A 274 -18.47 -14.20 10.68
C ASP A 274 -19.86 -14.79 10.92
N TRP A 275 -19.91 -15.79 11.79
CA TRP A 275 -21.15 -16.45 12.19
C TRP A 275 -22.16 -15.45 12.78
N ARG A 276 -21.70 -14.27 13.26
CA ARG A 276 -22.57 -13.19 13.74
C ARG A 276 -23.41 -12.58 12.62
N PHE A 277 -22.89 -12.50 11.40
CA PHE A 277 -23.70 -12.12 10.23
C PHE A 277 -24.89 -13.07 10.04
N TRP A 278 -24.69 -14.38 10.28
CA TRP A 278 -25.76 -15.36 10.22
C TRP A 278 -26.73 -15.29 11.40
N LEU A 279 -26.27 -14.85 12.58
CA LEU A 279 -27.18 -14.50 13.67
C LEU A 279 -28.06 -13.32 13.29
N ASP A 280 -27.49 -12.24 12.76
CA ASP A 280 -28.23 -11.03 12.40
C ASP A 280 -29.25 -11.31 11.28
N VAL A 281 -28.86 -12.08 10.26
CA VAL A 281 -29.78 -12.57 9.22
C VAL A 281 -30.85 -13.47 9.82
N GLY A 282 -30.49 -14.37 10.74
CA GLY A 282 -31.42 -15.26 11.43
C GLY A 282 -32.46 -14.50 12.27
N PHE A 283 -32.04 -13.52 13.07
CA PHE A 283 -32.93 -12.66 13.85
C PHE A 283 -33.82 -11.81 12.96
N THR A 284 -33.28 -11.29 11.85
CA THR A 284 -34.04 -10.51 10.87
C THR A 284 -35.14 -11.37 10.23
N CYS A 285 -34.82 -12.59 9.77
CA CYS A 285 -35.81 -13.52 9.22
C CYS A 285 -36.87 -13.94 10.26
N LEU A 286 -36.48 -14.18 11.51
CA LEU A 286 -37.41 -14.49 12.59
C LEU A 286 -38.39 -13.33 12.86
N GLY A 287 -37.87 -12.10 12.91
CA GLY A 287 -38.68 -10.90 13.11
C GLY A 287 -39.72 -10.69 12.01
N PHE A 288 -39.32 -10.84 10.74
CA PHE A 288 -40.26 -10.73 9.61
C PHE A 288 -41.29 -11.86 9.59
N THR A 289 -40.91 -13.08 9.97
CA THR A 289 -41.83 -14.22 10.09
C THR A 289 -42.89 -13.95 11.17
N ALA A 290 -42.47 -13.47 12.34
CA ALA A 290 -43.38 -13.09 13.42
C ALA A 290 -44.34 -11.96 13.01
N MET A 291 -43.83 -10.92 12.35
CA MET A 291 -44.64 -9.81 11.84
C MET A 291 -45.66 -10.28 10.79
N GLY A 292 -45.27 -11.20 9.91
CA GLY A 292 -46.18 -11.86 8.96
C GLY A 292 -47.31 -12.62 9.66
N MET A 293 -46.98 -13.43 10.68
CA MET A 293 -47.99 -14.15 11.47
C MET A 293 -48.96 -13.21 12.19
N MET A 294 -48.45 -12.12 12.80
CA MET A 294 -49.31 -11.11 13.44
C MET A 294 -50.25 -10.43 12.46
N THR A 295 -49.79 -10.17 11.23
CA THR A 295 -50.59 -9.58 10.16
C THR A 295 -51.71 -10.52 9.71
N VAL A 296 -51.42 -11.82 9.56
CA VAL A 296 -52.43 -12.85 9.25
C VAL A 296 -53.46 -12.96 10.38
N GLN A 297 -53.02 -12.98 11.63
CA GLN A 297 -53.93 -13.01 12.79
C GLN A 297 -54.80 -11.75 12.89
N ALA A 298 -54.26 -10.57 12.57
CA ALA A 298 -55.02 -9.32 12.53
C ALA A 298 -56.09 -9.36 11.43
N PHE A 299 -55.76 -9.93 10.28
CA PHE A 299 -56.71 -10.16 9.18
C PHE A 299 -57.83 -11.14 9.58
N GLU A 300 -57.50 -12.29 10.16
CA GLU A 300 -58.50 -13.28 10.61
C GLU A 300 -59.44 -12.73 11.69
N LYS A 301 -58.95 -11.81 12.53
CA LYS A 301 -59.74 -11.11 13.55
C LYS A 301 -60.53 -9.91 13.01
N GLY A 302 -60.48 -9.64 11.71
CA GLY A 302 -61.20 -8.54 11.06
C GLY A 302 -60.67 -7.14 11.40
N LEU A 303 -59.44 -7.03 11.91
CA LEU A 303 -58.79 -5.76 12.24
C LEU A 303 -58.17 -5.06 11.02
N LEU A 304 -58.08 -5.75 9.89
CA LEU A 304 -57.62 -5.24 8.60
C LEU A 304 -58.68 -5.53 7.54
N ASP A 305 -58.99 -4.57 6.68
CA ASP A 305 -59.93 -4.79 5.58
C ASP A 305 -59.39 -5.80 4.54
N GLY A 306 -60.30 -6.34 3.73
CA GLY A 306 -60.05 -7.39 2.75
C GLY A 306 -58.90 -7.11 1.77
N LEU A 307 -58.68 -5.84 1.43
CA LEU A 307 -57.70 -5.40 0.44
C LEU A 307 -56.35 -5.12 1.11
N THR A 308 -56.37 -4.42 2.24
CA THR A 308 -55.19 -4.07 3.03
C THR A 308 -54.50 -5.32 3.58
N GLY A 309 -55.26 -6.32 4.04
CA GLY A 309 -54.70 -7.59 4.48
C GLY A 309 -53.99 -8.36 3.36
N LYS A 310 -54.57 -8.39 2.16
CA LYS A 310 -53.95 -9.05 0.98
C LYS A 310 -52.67 -8.34 0.53
N ILE A 311 -52.66 -7.00 0.53
CA ILE A 311 -51.48 -6.20 0.21
C ILE A 311 -50.37 -6.45 1.24
N ALA A 312 -50.70 -6.48 2.53
CA ALA A 312 -49.72 -6.69 3.58
C ALA A 312 -49.08 -8.09 3.52
N ILE A 313 -49.87 -9.13 3.24
CA ILE A 313 -49.36 -10.49 3.03
C ILE A 313 -48.44 -10.55 1.80
N ALA A 314 -48.84 -9.97 0.68
CA ALA A 314 -48.03 -9.95 -0.55
C ALA A 314 -46.70 -9.20 -0.36
N ALA A 315 -46.72 -8.06 0.33
CA ALA A 315 -45.52 -7.29 0.65
C ALA A 315 -44.58 -8.07 1.59
N GLY A 316 -45.11 -8.77 2.59
CA GLY A 316 -44.32 -9.62 3.49
C GLY A 316 -43.62 -10.78 2.78
N VAL A 317 -44.32 -11.47 1.87
CA VAL A 317 -43.74 -12.56 1.07
C VAL A 317 -42.64 -12.03 0.14
N ALA A 318 -42.87 -10.90 -0.52
CA ALA A 318 -41.89 -10.28 -1.40
C ALA A 318 -40.61 -9.86 -0.64
N LEU A 319 -40.77 -9.32 0.57
CA LEU A 319 -39.64 -8.92 1.42
C LEU A 319 -38.82 -10.11 1.91
N ILE A 320 -39.48 -11.21 2.32
CA ILE A 320 -38.79 -12.45 2.71
C ILE A 320 -38.01 -13.04 1.52
N ALA A 321 -38.62 -13.05 0.33
CA ALA A 321 -37.95 -13.51 -0.89
C ALA A 321 -36.73 -12.63 -1.25
N PHE A 322 -36.87 -11.30 -1.11
CA PHE A 322 -35.78 -10.35 -1.34
C PHE A 322 -34.63 -10.54 -0.34
N LEU A 323 -34.92 -10.70 0.95
CA LEU A 323 -33.91 -10.96 1.98
C LEU A 323 -33.23 -12.31 1.77
N GLY A 324 -33.98 -13.34 1.38
CA GLY A 324 -33.42 -14.65 0.98
C GLY A 324 -32.50 -14.54 -0.24
N TYR A 325 -32.86 -13.70 -1.22
CA TYR A 325 -32.02 -13.40 -2.38
C TYR A 325 -30.75 -12.65 -1.99
N VAL A 326 -30.82 -11.61 -1.15
CA VAL A 326 -29.64 -10.88 -0.65
C VAL A 326 -28.70 -11.80 0.14
N ALA A 327 -29.25 -12.66 0.99
CA ALA A 327 -28.50 -13.68 1.74
C ALA A 327 -27.91 -14.78 0.84
N PHE A 328 -28.49 -15.04 -0.34
CA PHE A 328 -27.96 -15.96 -1.34
C PHE A 328 -26.92 -15.29 -2.26
N ALA A 329 -27.15 -14.03 -2.65
CA ALA A 329 -26.24 -13.25 -3.48
C ALA A 329 -24.92 -12.97 -2.76
N SER A 330 -24.98 -12.71 -1.44
CA SER A 330 -23.80 -12.62 -0.56
C SER A 330 -23.03 -13.94 -0.39
N ARG A 331 -23.56 -15.08 -0.88
CA ARG A 331 -22.81 -16.36 -0.95
C ARG A 331 -21.98 -16.51 -2.21
N ARG A 332 -22.17 -15.67 -3.24
CA ARG A 332 -21.30 -15.74 -4.41
C ARG A 332 -19.98 -15.09 -4.03
N PRO A 333 -18.85 -15.82 -4.05
CA PRO A 333 -17.58 -15.13 -4.20
C PRO A 333 -17.69 -14.34 -5.51
N ASP A 334 -17.33 -13.06 -5.51
CA ASP A 334 -17.29 -12.26 -6.73
C ASP A 334 -16.45 -13.00 -7.77
N GLY A 335 -17.16 -13.68 -8.65
CA GLY A 335 -16.62 -14.35 -9.81
C GLY A 335 -16.69 -13.37 -10.95
N ARG A 336 -15.73 -12.45 -10.96
CA ARG A 336 -15.12 -11.79 -12.12
C ARG A 336 -13.90 -11.02 -11.66
#